data_AF-A0A531LV74-F1
#
_entry.id   AF-A0A531LV74-F1
#
_cell.length_a   1.000
_cell.length_b   1.000
_cell.length_c   1.000
_cell.angle_alpha   90.00
_cell.angle_beta   90.00
_cell.angle_gamma   90.00
#
_symmetry.space_group_name_H-M   'P 1'
#
loop_
_entity.id
_entity.type
_entity.pdbx_description
1 polymer ?
#
loop_
_entity_poly.entity_id
_entity_poly.type
_entity_poly.pdbx_seq_one_letter_code
_entity_poly.pdbx_strand_id
1 'polypeptide(L)'
;LWGVREVRRHGTGTFAAILAWWVVAIGIGSTLFHTFAVKFTIWADVLPIAGFTLAFTLFNLRRFLGLEWGKAIAAFVVFYAAAGLLTYAVPDWLRQASNGTTGYLPPFLALAVFGVWTAASGSGAGRYI
;
A
#
# COMPACT_ATOMS: atom_id res chain seq x y z
N LEU A 1 -17.55 4.77 -1.49
CA LEU A 1 -18.04 4.04 -2.70
C LEU A 1 -17.63 4.68 -4.02
N TRP A 2 -17.19 5.95 -4.06
CA TRP A 2 -16.76 6.64 -5.28
C TRP A 2 -15.74 5.83 -6.11
N GLY A 3 -14.65 5.34 -5.50
CA GLY A 3 -13.63 4.56 -6.23
C GLY A 3 -14.17 3.28 -6.90
N VAL A 4 -15.09 2.56 -6.25
CA VAL A 4 -15.75 1.37 -6.82
C VAL A 4 -16.56 1.75 -8.06
N ARG A 5 -17.27 2.89 -8.00
CA ARG A 5 -18.05 3.42 -9.12
C ARG A 5 -17.13 3.79 -10.29
N GLU A 6 -16.04 4.50 -10.04
CA GLU A 6 -15.12 4.92 -11.09
C GLU A 6 -14.41 3.75 -11.77
N VAL A 7 -13.95 2.76 -10.99
CA VAL A 7 -13.33 1.54 -11.53
C VAL A 7 -14.28 0.82 -12.50
N ARG A 8 -15.56 0.69 -12.12
CA ARG A 8 -16.60 0.07 -12.96
C ARG A 8 -16.89 0.91 -14.19
N ARG A 9 -17.04 2.22 -14.03
CA ARG A 9 -17.30 3.17 -15.13
C ARG A 9 -16.23 3.12 -16.21
N HIS A 10 -14.97 3.02 -15.81
CA HIS A 10 -13.82 3.03 -16.72
C HIS A 10 -13.35 1.63 -17.15
N GLY A 11 -14.02 0.56 -16.74
CA GLY A 11 -13.66 -0.81 -17.14
C GLY A 11 -12.23 -1.20 -16.75
N THR A 12 -11.72 -0.67 -15.64
CA THR A 12 -10.28 -0.77 -15.25
C THR A 12 -9.83 -2.19 -14.87
N GLY A 13 -10.75 -3.15 -14.83
CA GLY A 13 -10.50 -4.57 -14.62
C GLY A 13 -10.65 -5.03 -13.17
N THR A 14 -10.61 -6.35 -12.97
CA THR A 14 -10.84 -7.01 -11.68
C THR A 14 -9.87 -6.57 -10.59
N PHE A 15 -8.58 -6.35 -10.93
CA PHE A 15 -7.57 -5.92 -9.97
C PHE A 15 -7.93 -4.57 -9.31
N ALA A 16 -8.28 -3.57 -10.11
CA ALA A 16 -8.67 -2.26 -9.61
C ALA A 16 -9.99 -2.33 -8.81
N ALA A 17 -10.91 -3.22 -9.20
CA ALA A 17 -12.17 -3.42 -8.48
C ALA A 17 -11.95 -4.03 -7.09
N ILE A 18 -11.05 -5.01 -6.99
CA ILE A 18 -10.65 -5.61 -5.71
C ILE A 18 -10.07 -4.54 -4.80
N LEU A 19 -9.10 -3.76 -5.28
CA LEU A 19 -8.48 -2.68 -4.51
C LEU A 19 -9.51 -1.63 -4.06
N ALA A 20 -10.43 -1.23 -4.94
CA ALA A 20 -11.47 -0.25 -4.60
C ALA A 20 -12.42 -0.75 -3.50
N TRP A 21 -12.81 -2.02 -3.51
CA TRP A 21 -13.59 -2.62 -2.42
C TRP A 21 -12.77 -2.80 -1.15
N TRP A 22 -11.48 -3.07 -1.28
CA TRP A 22 -10.58 -3.17 -0.13
C TRP A 22 -10.47 -1.85 0.63
N VAL A 23 -10.44 -0.71 -0.09
CA VAL A 23 -10.52 0.63 0.53
C VAL A 23 -11.82 0.84 1.31
N VAL A 24 -12.94 0.26 0.85
CA VAL A 24 -14.20 0.29 1.62
C VAL A 24 -14.05 -0.50 2.92
N ALA A 25 -13.41 -1.68 2.87
CA ALA A 25 -13.15 -2.49 4.05
C ALA A 25 -12.25 -1.76 5.06
N ILE A 26 -11.21 -1.05 4.59
CA ILE A 26 -10.37 -0.18 5.43
C ILE A 26 -11.22 0.89 6.12
N GLY A 27 -12.08 1.60 5.37
CA GLY A 27 -12.93 2.63 5.94
C GLY A 27 -13.87 2.11 7.03
N ILE A 28 -14.43 0.91 6.85
CA ILE A 28 -15.26 0.24 7.86
C ILE A 28 -14.41 -0.10 9.09
N GLY A 29 -13.26 -0.75 8.90
CA GLY A 29 -12.34 -1.12 9.99
C GLY A 29 -11.90 0.08 10.83
N SER A 30 -11.47 1.15 10.18
CA SER A 30 -11.04 2.39 10.81
C SER A 30 -12.17 3.06 11.59
N THR A 31 -13.38 3.11 11.01
CA THR A 31 -14.57 3.66 11.70
C THR A 31 -14.87 2.87 12.97
N LEU A 32 -14.83 1.53 12.89
CA LEU A 32 -15.04 0.68 14.07
C LEU A 32 -13.99 0.93 15.15
N PHE A 33 -12.71 1.05 14.77
CA PHE A 33 -11.64 1.30 15.74
C PHE A 33 -11.78 2.65 16.43
N HIS A 34 -11.98 3.73 15.68
CA HIS A 34 -12.10 5.07 16.26
C HIS A 34 -13.41 5.32 17.01
N THR A 35 -14.43 4.48 16.80
CA THR A 35 -15.70 4.58 17.53
C THR A 35 -15.69 3.75 18.81
N PHE A 36 -15.17 2.52 18.76
CA PHE A 36 -15.31 1.56 19.85
C PHE A 36 -14.01 1.30 20.63
N ALA A 37 -12.84 1.51 20.02
CA ALA A 37 -11.52 1.37 20.65
C ALA A 37 -11.27 0.05 21.42
N VAL A 38 -11.90 -1.05 21.00
CA VAL A 38 -11.69 -2.39 21.59
C VAL A 38 -10.63 -3.17 20.83
N LYS A 39 -10.00 -4.15 21.49
CA LYS A 39 -8.88 -4.94 20.92
C LYS A 39 -9.19 -5.53 19.53
N PHE A 40 -10.40 -6.01 19.31
CA PHE A 40 -10.81 -6.57 18.02
C PHE A 40 -10.84 -5.51 16.91
N THR A 41 -11.29 -4.30 17.23
CA THR A 41 -11.40 -3.23 16.24
C THR A 41 -10.04 -2.68 15.79
N ILE A 42 -8.99 -2.77 16.63
CA ILE A 42 -7.62 -2.48 16.20
C ILE A 42 -7.23 -3.36 15.01
N TRP A 43 -7.46 -4.66 15.10
CA TRP A 43 -7.12 -5.60 14.02
C TRP A 43 -8.00 -5.39 12.79
N ALA A 44 -9.27 -5.02 12.98
CA ALA A 44 -10.16 -4.66 11.89
C ALA A 44 -9.69 -3.43 11.10
N ASP A 45 -8.92 -2.53 11.71
CA ASP A 45 -8.31 -1.37 11.05
C ASP A 45 -6.94 -1.72 10.42
N VAL A 46 -6.04 -2.29 11.23
CA VAL A 46 -4.64 -2.51 10.84
C VAL A 46 -4.49 -3.60 9.77
N LEU A 47 -5.22 -4.72 9.87
CA LEU A 47 -5.05 -5.83 8.92
C LEU A 47 -5.48 -5.46 7.49
N PRO A 48 -6.63 -4.80 7.26
CA PRO A 48 -6.98 -4.32 5.92
C PRO A 48 -5.99 -3.32 5.35
N ILE A 49 -5.44 -2.40 6.15
CA ILE A 49 -4.45 -1.41 5.69
C ILE A 49 -3.15 -2.11 5.27
N ALA A 50 -2.62 -2.99 6.12
CA ALA A 50 -1.41 -3.75 5.80
C ALA A 50 -1.63 -4.64 4.57
N GLY A 51 -2.75 -5.37 4.52
CA GLY A 51 -3.11 -6.23 3.39
C GLY A 51 -3.23 -5.45 2.08
N PHE A 52 -3.89 -4.29 2.10
CA PHE A 52 -4.00 -3.42 0.94
C PHE A 52 -2.63 -2.94 0.45
N THR A 53 -1.76 -2.50 1.37
CA THR A 53 -0.42 -2.01 1.03
C THR A 53 0.41 -3.10 0.32
N LEU A 54 0.38 -4.32 0.85
CA LEU A 54 1.09 -5.46 0.29
C LEU A 54 0.50 -5.88 -1.06
N ALA A 55 -0.83 -6.02 -1.14
CA ALA A 55 -1.52 -6.39 -2.37
C ALA A 55 -1.34 -5.35 -3.47
N PHE A 56 -1.44 -4.05 -3.14
CA PHE A 56 -1.22 -2.94 -4.05
C PHE A 56 0.20 -2.97 -4.64
N THR A 57 1.21 -3.18 -3.81
CA THR A 57 2.60 -3.32 -4.26
C THR A 57 2.75 -4.48 -5.24
N LEU A 58 2.27 -5.66 -4.88
CA LEU A 58 2.36 -6.85 -5.74
C LEU A 58 1.59 -6.67 -7.05
N PHE A 59 0.40 -6.06 -7.00
CA PHE A 59 -0.40 -5.77 -8.19
C PHE A 59 0.29 -4.73 -9.08
N ASN A 60 0.95 -3.72 -8.54
CA ASN A 60 1.68 -2.75 -9.34
C ASN A 60 2.91 -3.36 -10.04
N LEU A 61 3.64 -4.26 -9.37
CA LEU A 61 4.72 -5.02 -10.00
C LEU A 61 4.22 -5.82 -11.21
N ARG A 62 3.03 -6.42 -11.10
CA ARG A 62 2.39 -7.19 -12.19
C ARG A 62 1.83 -6.26 -13.28
N ARG A 63 1.15 -5.18 -12.91
CA ARG A 63 0.35 -4.34 -13.80
C ARG A 63 1.18 -3.29 -14.53
N PHE A 64 2.07 -2.61 -13.82
CA PHE A 64 2.83 -1.47 -14.34
C PHE A 64 4.26 -1.83 -14.72
N LEU A 65 4.90 -2.78 -14.02
CA LEU A 65 6.24 -3.26 -14.39
C LEU A 65 6.19 -4.53 -15.27
N GLY A 66 5.00 -5.12 -15.47
CA GLY A 66 4.82 -6.28 -16.34
C GLY A 66 5.57 -7.55 -15.89
N LEU A 67 6.05 -7.59 -14.64
CA LEU A 67 6.84 -8.72 -14.13
C LEU A 67 5.99 -9.98 -14.08
N GLU A 68 6.52 -11.13 -14.49
CA GLU A 68 5.89 -12.44 -14.24
C GLU A 68 5.78 -12.73 -12.74
N TRP A 69 4.88 -13.65 -12.34
CA TRP A 69 4.61 -13.93 -10.92
C TRP A 69 5.84 -14.25 -10.09
N GLY A 70 6.75 -15.10 -10.59
CA GLY A 70 7.98 -15.43 -9.87
C GLY A 70 8.86 -14.20 -9.60
N LYS A 71 9.06 -13.36 -10.62
CA LYS A 71 9.83 -12.11 -10.51
C LYS A 71 9.12 -11.08 -9.63
N ALA A 72 7.79 -10.98 -9.73
CA ALA A 72 6.99 -10.08 -8.92
C ALA A 72 7.05 -10.46 -7.43
N ILE A 73 6.92 -11.75 -7.10
CA ILE A 73 7.04 -12.25 -5.73
C ILE A 73 8.47 -12.04 -5.21
N ALA A 74 9.49 -12.36 -6.01
CA ALA A 74 10.87 -12.14 -5.61
C ALA A 74 11.17 -10.66 -5.34
N ALA A 75 10.77 -9.77 -6.25
CA ALA A 75 10.93 -8.32 -6.07
C ALA A 75 10.17 -7.81 -4.85
N PHE A 76 8.94 -8.28 -4.64
CA PHE A 76 8.13 -7.96 -3.47
C PHE A 76 8.81 -8.36 -2.15
N VAL A 77 9.31 -9.60 -2.06
CA VAL A 77 10.00 -10.12 -0.86
C VAL A 77 11.29 -9.35 -0.61
N VAL A 78 12.11 -9.16 -1.64
CA VAL A 78 13.38 -8.41 -1.53
C VAL A 78 13.11 -6.97 -1.10
N PHE A 79 12.10 -6.33 -1.68
CA PHE A 79 11.74 -4.95 -1.35
C PHE A 79 11.33 -4.82 0.13
N TYR A 80 10.39 -5.64 0.61
CA TYR A 80 9.94 -5.54 2.00
C TYR A 80 10.97 -6.04 3.01
N ALA A 81 11.82 -7.00 2.65
CA ALA A 81 12.96 -7.39 3.47
C ALA A 81 13.96 -6.23 3.62
N ALA A 82 14.32 -5.58 2.51
CA ALA A 82 15.20 -4.41 2.53
C ALA A 82 14.58 -3.24 3.30
N ALA A 83 13.32 -2.90 3.02
CA ALA A 83 12.62 -1.83 3.73
C ALA A 83 12.45 -2.14 5.23
N GLY A 84 12.21 -3.40 5.58
CA GLY A 84 12.15 -3.88 6.96
C GLY A 84 13.49 -3.76 7.68
N LEU A 85 14.59 -4.16 7.03
CA LEU A 85 15.95 -3.98 7.54
C LEU A 85 16.30 -2.50 7.73
N LEU A 86 15.94 -1.64 6.77
CA LEU A 86 16.10 -0.20 6.90
C LEU A 86 15.32 0.37 8.08
N THR A 87 14.06 -0.05 8.24
CA THR A 87 13.19 0.37 9.35
C THR A 87 13.75 -0.10 10.69
N TYR A 88 14.27 -1.33 10.76
CA TYR A 88 14.91 -1.89 11.95
C TYR A 88 16.22 -1.18 12.30
N ALA A 89 16.99 -0.77 11.28
CA ALA A 89 18.24 -0.04 11.46
C ALA A 89 18.05 1.43 11.86
N VAL A 90 16.81 1.95 11.89
CA VAL A 90 16.53 3.31 12.35
C VAL A 90 16.92 3.43 13.84
N PRO A 91 17.80 4.37 14.21
CA PRO A 91 18.19 4.57 15.60
C PRO A 91 16.99 4.93 16.50
N ASP A 92 17.01 4.46 17.74
CA ASP A 92 15.91 4.69 18.69
C ASP A 92 15.62 6.17 18.94
N TRP A 93 16.65 7.02 18.97
CA TRP A 93 16.47 8.46 19.13
C TRP A 93 15.65 9.06 17.99
N LEU A 94 15.85 8.59 16.75
CA LEU A 94 15.15 9.08 15.58
C LEU A 94 13.71 8.53 15.56
N ARG A 95 13.53 7.27 15.93
CA ARG A 95 12.20 6.66 16.10
C ARG A 95 11.37 7.40 17.15
N GLN A 96 11.99 7.82 18.26
CA GLN A 96 11.32 8.62 19.30
C GLN A 96 11.04 10.04 18.81
N ALA A 97 12.04 10.71 18.21
CA ALA A 97 11.88 12.06 17.65
C ALA A 97 10.79 12.14 16.57
N SER A 98 10.54 11.03 15.86
CA SER A 98 9.51 10.93 14.82
C SER A 98 8.16 10.43 15.34
N ASN A 99 7.96 10.27 16.66
CA ASN A 99 6.76 9.67 17.25
C ASN A 99 6.40 8.29 16.65
N GLY A 100 7.40 7.49 16.28
CA GLY A 100 7.21 6.15 15.72
C GLY A 100 6.77 6.13 14.24
N THR A 101 6.66 7.28 13.58
CA THR A 101 6.30 7.35 12.14
C THR A 101 7.29 6.65 11.22
N THR A 102 8.49 6.31 11.69
CA THR A 102 9.46 5.49 10.97
C THR A 102 8.92 4.10 10.61
N GLY A 103 7.89 3.60 11.32
CA GLY A 103 7.17 2.38 10.93
C GLY A 103 6.45 2.47 9.58
N TYR A 104 6.20 3.68 9.07
CA TYR A 104 5.62 3.90 7.73
C TYR A 104 6.68 3.95 6.62
N LEU A 105 7.96 3.71 6.93
CA LEU A 105 9.01 3.74 5.92
C LEU A 105 8.78 2.72 4.79
N PRO A 106 8.37 1.45 5.03
CA PRO A 106 8.09 0.53 3.94
C PRO A 106 6.98 0.96 2.96
N PRO A 107 5.76 1.33 3.40
CA PRO A 107 4.73 1.84 2.48
C PRO A 107 5.14 3.15 1.80
N PHE A 108 5.86 4.04 2.49
CA PHE A 108 6.36 5.28 1.91
C PHE A 108 7.36 5.01 0.76
N LEU A 109 8.32 4.11 0.98
CA LEU A 109 9.26 3.70 -0.05
C LEU A 109 8.56 3.04 -1.24
N ALA A 110 7.52 2.23 -1.00
CA ALA A 110 6.76 1.59 -2.07
C ALA A 110 6.06 2.65 -2.94
N LEU A 111 5.40 3.62 -2.30
CA LEU A 111 4.79 4.75 -2.97
C LEU A 111 5.82 5.54 -3.79
N ALA A 112 6.98 5.85 -3.21
CA ALA A 112 8.05 6.59 -3.89
C ALA A 112 8.57 5.82 -5.11
N VAL A 113 8.81 4.51 -5.01
CA VAL A 113 9.28 3.67 -6.12
C VAL A 113 8.28 3.66 -7.27
N PHE A 114 7.01 3.40 -7.00
CA PHE A 114 6.00 3.39 -8.06
C PHE A 114 5.71 4.79 -8.61
N GLY A 115 5.81 5.82 -7.76
CA GLY A 115 5.66 7.21 -8.16
C GLY A 115 6.73 7.63 -9.16
N VAL A 116 7.99 7.43 -8.80
CA VAL A 116 9.12 7.71 -9.70
C VAL A 116 9.03 6.88 -10.98
N TRP A 117 8.68 5.60 -10.89
CA TRP A 117 8.52 4.73 -12.06
C TRP A 117 7.44 5.23 -13.03
N THR A 118 6.27 5.59 -12.51
CA THR A 118 5.15 6.07 -13.33
C THR A 118 5.42 7.45 -13.94
N ALA A 119 6.13 8.33 -13.23
CA ALA A 119 6.64 9.58 -13.79
C ALA A 119 7.68 9.35 -14.90
N ALA A 120 8.66 8.46 -14.67
CA ALA A 120 9.72 8.16 -15.63
C ALA A 120 9.24 7.42 -16.89
N SER A 121 8.19 6.61 -16.78
CA SER A 121 7.60 5.88 -17.91
C SER A 121 6.72 6.73 -18.83
N GLY A 122 6.57 8.03 -18.56
CA GLY A 122 5.74 8.94 -19.35
C GLY A 122 4.24 8.63 -19.26
N SER A 123 3.82 7.84 -18.28
CA SER A 123 2.42 7.55 -18.03
C SER A 123 1.68 8.82 -17.65
N GLY A 124 0.47 9.03 -18.19
CA GLY A 124 -0.40 10.14 -17.80
C GLY A 124 -0.70 10.17 -16.30
N ALA A 125 -0.59 9.02 -15.61
CA ALA A 125 -0.70 8.92 -14.17
C ALA A 125 0.43 9.65 -13.41
N GLY A 126 1.63 9.74 -13.99
CA GLY A 126 2.78 10.41 -13.40
C GLY A 126 2.64 11.93 -13.30
N ARG A 127 1.59 12.53 -13.89
CA ARG A 127 1.26 13.96 -13.71
C ARG A 127 0.57 14.28 -12.39
N TYR A 128 0.10 13.26 -11.68
CA TYR A 128 -0.68 13.40 -10.44
C TYR A 128 0.07 12.87 -9.21
N ILE A 129 1.36 12.57 -9.38
CA ILE A 129 2.28 12.11 -8.33
C ILE A 129 3.31 13.21 -8.14
#